data_AF-A0A529MDU3-F1
#
_entry.id   AF-A0A529MDU3-F1
#
_cell.length_a   1.000
_cell.length_b   1.000
_cell.length_c   1.000
_cell.angle_alpha   90.00
_cell.angle_beta   90.00
_cell.angle_gamma   90.00
#
_symmetry.space_group_name_H-M   'P 1'
#
loop_
_entity.id
_entity.type
_entity.pdbx_description
1 polymer ?
#
loop_
_entity_poly.entity_id
_entity_poly.type
_entity_poly.pdbx_seq_one_letter_code
_entity_poly.pdbx_strand_id
1 'polypeptide(L)'
;KASFLAGGEFPIPVLQENRQVAVEFRHFGVSLEFVPTVLSNNQINIHVTPEVSELSTQGAVQINGISVPAVSTRRADTVVEL
;
A
#
# COMPACT_ATOMS: atom_id res chain seq x y z
N LYS A 1 9.36 11.16 -11.95
CA LYS A 1 8.74 10.18 -11.04
C LYS A 1 7.31 9.95 -11.51
N ALA A 2 6.92 8.70 -11.72
CA ALA A 2 5.54 8.32 -12.04
C ALA A 2 5.04 7.33 -10.98
N SER A 3 3.74 7.30 -10.78
CA SER A 3 3.09 6.45 -9.79
C SER A 3 1.76 5.93 -10.29
N PHE A 4 1.44 4.70 -9.90
CA PHE A 4 0.15 4.06 -10.13
C PHE A 4 -0.37 3.48 -8.81
N LEU A 5 -1.68 3.63 -8.58
CA LEU A 5 -2.39 3.02 -7.47
C LEU A 5 -3.69 2.42 -8.02
N ALA A 6 -3.93 1.15 -7.75
CA ALA A 6 -5.21 0.48 -8.00
C ALA A 6 -5.60 -0.32 -6.76
N GLY A 7 -6.69 0.07 -6.13
CA GLY A 7 -7.04 -0.47 -4.83
C GLY A 7 -8.27 0.21 -4.23
N GLY A 8 -8.40 0.09 -2.92
CA GLY A 8 -9.48 0.69 -2.16
C GLY A 8 -9.00 1.19 -0.81
N GLU A 9 -9.94 1.67 -0.01
CA GLU A 9 -9.73 2.04 1.37
C GLU A 9 -10.67 1.24 2.27
N PHE A 10 -10.24 0.99 3.51
CA PHE A 10 -11.10 0.41 4.54
C PHE A 10 -11.05 1.25 5.84
N PRO A 11 -12.16 1.36 6.56
CA PRO A 11 -12.25 2.16 7.77
C PRO A 11 -11.66 1.42 8.98
N ILE A 12 -10.95 2.15 9.83
CA ILE A 12 -10.39 1.70 11.09
C ILE A 12 -10.86 2.65 12.21
N PRO A 13 -11.53 2.15 13.25
CA PRO A 13 -11.86 2.95 14.42
C PRO A 13 -10.59 3.26 15.22
N VAL A 14 -10.34 4.54 15.50
CA VAL A 14 -9.21 4.99 16.31
C VAL A 14 -9.71 5.82 17.49
N LEU A 15 -9.04 5.68 18.64
CA LEU A 15 -9.35 6.45 19.84
C LEU A 15 -8.52 7.75 19.82
N GLN A 16 -9.20 8.90 19.84
CA GLN A 16 -8.55 10.19 19.98
C GLN A 16 -8.24 10.52 21.45
N GLU A 17 -7.33 11.47 21.70
CA GLU A 17 -6.90 11.88 23.04
C GLU A 17 -8.05 12.34 23.95
N ASN A 18 -9.10 12.93 23.35
CA ASN A 18 -10.32 13.37 24.03
C ASN A 18 -11.30 12.22 24.35
N ARG A 19 -10.90 10.95 24.16
CA ARG A 19 -11.72 9.75 24.31
C ARG A 19 -12.89 9.63 23.33
N GLN A 20 -12.87 10.38 22.23
CA GLN A 20 -13.82 10.17 21.13
C GLN A 20 -13.30 9.10 20.16
N VAL A 21 -14.21 8.33 19.58
CA VAL A 21 -13.90 7.38 18.51
C VAL A 21 -14.00 8.12 17.18
N ALA A 22 -12.93 8.07 16.40
CA ALA A 22 -12.90 8.55 15.03
C ALA A 22 -12.68 7.39 14.06
N VAL A 23 -12.87 7.65 12.77
CA VAL A 23 -12.64 6.68 11.70
C VAL A 23 -11.49 7.18 10.85
N GLU A 24 -10.44 6.38 10.72
CA GLU A 24 -9.35 6.57 9.77
C GLU A 24 -9.51 5.61 8.60
N PHE A 25 -9.20 6.06 7.39
CA PHE A 25 -9.18 5.20 6.21
C PHE A 25 -7.76 4.76 5.91
N ARG A 26 -7.57 3.45 5.70
CA ARG A 26 -6.30 2.86 5.27
C ARG A 26 -6.45 2.28 3.89
N HIS A 27 -5.47 2.58 3.04
CA HIS A 27 -5.43 2.09 1.66
C HIS A 27 -4.94 0.64 1.63
N PHE A 28 -5.44 -0.09 0.63
CA PHE A 28 -4.89 -1.39 0.23
C PHE A 28 -5.02 -1.53 -1.29
N GLY A 29 -4.31 -2.49 -1.87
CA GLY A 29 -4.27 -2.75 -3.31
C GLY A 29 -2.84 -2.74 -3.84
N VAL A 30 -2.72 -2.49 -5.14
CA VAL A 30 -1.44 -2.44 -5.85
C VAL A 30 -0.99 -1.00 -5.97
N SER A 31 0.21 -0.69 -5.50
CA SER A 31 0.90 0.56 -5.80
C SER A 31 2.21 0.29 -6.52
N LEU A 32 2.57 1.19 -7.43
CA LEU A 32 3.79 1.11 -8.20
C LEU A 32 4.38 2.51 -8.29
N GLU A 33 5.56 2.70 -7.72
CA GLU A 33 6.37 3.88 -7.98
C GLU A 33 7.50 3.51 -8.93
N PHE A 34 7.77 4.38 -9.91
CA PHE A 34 8.91 4.17 -10.80
C PHE A 34 9.53 5.47 -11.31
N VAL A 35 10.84 5.40 -11.54
CA VAL A 35 11.67 6.48 -12.06
C VAL A 35 12.43 5.95 -13.28
N PRO A 36 12.00 6.27 -14.51
CA PRO A 36 12.73 5.88 -15.71
C PRO A 36 13.89 6.83 -15.99
N THR A 37 15.01 6.27 -16.42
CA THR A 37 16.21 6.99 -16.89
C THR A 37 16.58 6.45 -18.26
N VAL A 38 16.63 7.31 -19.27
CA VAL A 38 17.05 6.93 -20.62
C VAL A 38 18.57 6.94 -20.70
N LEU A 39 19.15 5.85 -21.20
CA LEU A 39 20.59 5.68 -21.38
C LEU A 39 21.00 5.89 -22.84
N SER A 40 22.30 6.06 -23.06
CA SER A 40 22.89 6.17 -24.40
C SER A 40 23.01 4.79 -25.03
N ASN A 41 22.26 4.53 -26.13
CA ASN A 41 22.06 3.23 -26.85
C ASN A 41 20.59 2.77 -26.91
N ASN A 42 19.62 3.66 -26.67
CA ASN A 42 18.19 3.32 -26.66
C ASN A 42 17.76 2.38 -25.51
N GLN A 43 18.61 2.14 -24.51
CA GLN A 43 18.22 1.42 -23.31
C GLN A 43 17.51 2.33 -22.30
N ILE A 44 16.68 1.71 -21.47
CA ILE A 44 15.97 2.37 -20.37
C ILE A 44 16.29 1.63 -19.08
N ASN A 45 16.86 2.36 -18.12
CA ASN A 45 17.00 1.89 -16.75
C ASN A 45 15.82 2.42 -15.93
N ILE A 46 15.16 1.55 -15.19
CA ILE A 46 13.98 1.89 -14.40
C ILE A 46 14.18 1.41 -12.98
N HIS A 47 14.21 2.35 -12.02
CA HIS A 47 14.08 2.02 -10.60
C HIS A 47 12.59 1.89 -10.28
N VAL A 48 12.20 0.74 -9.71
CA VAL A 48 10.80 0.36 -9.49
C VAL A 48 10.61 -0.11 -8.06
N THR A 49 9.55 0.38 -7.42
CA THR A 49 9.13 0.03 -6.06
C THR A 49 7.67 -0.42 -6.08
N PRO A 50 7.38 -1.68 -6.47
CA PRO A 50 6.04 -2.22 -6.41
C PRO A 50 5.67 -2.61 -4.98
N GLU A 51 4.41 -2.38 -4.63
CA GLU A 51 3.78 -2.89 -3.43
C GLU A 51 2.42 -3.50 -3.76
N VAL A 52 2.15 -4.67 -3.19
CA VAL A 52 0.85 -5.32 -3.24
C VAL A 52 0.38 -5.51 -1.81
N SER A 53 -0.80 -4.99 -1.51
CA SER A 53 -1.43 -5.08 -0.20
C SER A 53 -2.85 -5.62 -0.32
N GLU A 54 -3.21 -6.54 0.57
CA GLU A 54 -4.48 -7.27 0.56
C GLU A 54 -5.06 -7.33 1.97
N LEU A 55 -6.39 -7.23 2.09
CA LEU A 55 -7.05 -7.45 3.37
C LEU A 55 -6.88 -8.90 3.82
N SER A 56 -6.56 -9.09 5.09
CA SER A 56 -6.30 -10.39 5.69
C SER A 56 -7.11 -10.60 6.96
N THR A 57 -7.62 -11.81 7.13
CA THR A 57 -8.21 -12.28 8.39
C THR A 57 -7.14 -12.73 9.38
N GLN A 58 -5.95 -13.10 8.89
CA GLN A 58 -4.81 -13.45 9.73
C GLN A 58 -4.25 -12.18 10.36
N GLY A 59 -4.36 -12.07 11.69
CA GLY A 59 -4.00 -10.87 12.44
C GLY A 59 -5.14 -9.85 12.59
N ALA A 60 -6.36 -10.17 12.14
CA ALA A 60 -7.52 -9.31 12.36
C ALA A 60 -7.85 -9.17 13.85
N VAL A 61 -8.35 -7.99 14.22
CA VAL A 61 -8.70 -7.66 15.61
C VAL A 61 -10.22 -7.55 15.75
N GLN A 62 -10.76 -8.08 16.84
CA GLN A 62 -12.18 -7.97 17.18
C GLN A 62 -12.40 -6.90 18.26
N ILE A 63 -13.26 -5.93 17.99
CA ILE A 63 -13.62 -4.86 18.93
C ILE A 63 -15.14 -4.78 19.00
N ASN A 64 -15.72 -5.12 20.16
CA ASN A 64 -17.17 -5.05 20.40
C ASN A 64 -18.02 -5.73 19.31
N GLY A 65 -17.56 -6.87 18.78
CA GLY A 65 -18.24 -7.62 17.70
C GLY A 65 -17.96 -7.12 16.28
N ILE A 66 -17.14 -6.09 16.11
CA ILE A 66 -16.67 -5.59 14.82
C ILE A 66 -15.31 -6.19 14.51
N SER A 67 -15.19 -6.82 13.34
CA SER A 67 -13.93 -7.37 12.84
C SER A 67 -13.18 -6.32 12.03
N VAL A 68 -12.02 -5.88 12.53
CA VAL A 68 -11.09 -5.01 11.80
C VAL A 68 -10.03 -5.88 11.13
N PRO A 69 -9.97 -5.92 9.78
CA PRO A 69 -9.01 -6.75 9.07
C PRO A 69 -7.58 -6.23 9.24
N ALA A 70 -6.62 -7.15 9.16
CA ALA A 70 -5.22 -6.79 8.98
C ALA A 70 -4.92 -6.57 7.48
N VAL A 71 -3.72 -6.09 7.17
CA VAL A 71 -3.22 -5.98 5.80
C VAL A 71 -1.99 -6.85 5.66
N SER A 72 -1.99 -7.73 4.65
CA SER A 72 -0.79 -8.42 4.21
C SER A 72 -0.15 -7.59 3.10
N THR A 73 1.13 -7.27 3.23
CA THR A 73 1.86 -6.44 2.27
C THR A 73 3.08 -7.18 1.75
N ARG A 74 3.29 -7.10 0.44
CA ARG A 74 4.49 -7.58 -0.26
C ARG A 74 5.09 -6.40 -1.01
N ARG A 75 6.38 -6.16 -0.83
CA ARG A 75 7.10 -5.06 -1.45
C ARG A 75 8.40 -5.56 -2.08
N ALA A 76 8.79 -4.95 -3.19
CA ALA A 76 10.13 -5.08 -3.73
C ALA A 76 10.73 -3.68 -3.98
N ASP A 77 12.05 -3.62 -4.04
CA ASP A 77 12.81 -2.47 -4.55
C ASP A 77 13.82 -3.05 -5.54
N THR A 78 13.71 -2.65 -6.80
CA THR A 78 14.50 -3.27 -7.85
C THR A 78 14.77 -2.32 -9.01
N VAL A 79 15.77 -2.66 -9.80
CA VAL A 79 16.14 -1.95 -11.02
C VAL A 79 15.96 -2.89 -12.20
N VAL A 80 15.26 -2.41 -13.22
CA VAL A 80 15.02 -3.13 -14.47
C VAL A 80 15.74 -2.39 -15.61
N GLU A 81 16.44 -3.15 -16.45
CA GLU A 81 17.08 -2.62 -17.67
C GLU A 81 16.42 -3.26 -18.90
N LEU A 82 16.06 -2.42 -19.87
CA LEU A 82 15.38 -2.78 -21.12
C LEU A 82 16.13 -2.19 -22.32
#